data_AF-A0A0V0U6R9-F1
#
_entry.id   AF-A0A0V0U6R9-F1
#
_cell.length_a   1.000
_cell.length_b   1.000
_cell.length_c   1.000
_cell.angle_alpha   90.00
_cell.angle_beta   90.00
_cell.angle_gamma   90.00
#
_symmetry.space_group_name_H-M   'P 1'
#
loop_
_entity.id
_entity.type
_entity.pdbx_description
1 polymer ?
#
loop_
_entity_poly.entity_id
_entity_poly.type
_entity_poly.pdbx_seq_one_letter_code
_entity_poly.pdbx_strand_id
1 'polypeptide(L)'
;MNPTLDRIKPDLDTKRDIEIWKKKIYHDNKNKSREFRIGEEVWIENELNREWNPGIIDHQTGELSYGVLVAGQRKRKHANQQRKRNGAMDESNRFSENDTEIRRQQNSTLNEQSLRRSTCRRYTLEK
;
A
#
# COMPACT_ATOMS: atom_id res chain seq x y z
N MET A 1 44.43 19.51 -13.63
CA MET A 1 43.63 18.41 -14.21
C MET A 1 42.49 18.13 -13.24
N ASN A 2 41.23 18.35 -13.65
CA ASN A 2 40.06 18.12 -12.80
C ASN A 2 39.52 16.72 -13.08
N PRO A 3 39.34 15.85 -12.06
CA PRO A 3 38.94 14.46 -12.29
C PRO A 3 37.45 14.39 -12.67
N THR A 4 37.20 13.63 -13.72
CA THR A 4 35.96 13.41 -14.45
C THR A 4 34.94 12.63 -13.60
N LEU A 5 34.35 13.26 -12.57
CA LEU A 5 33.27 12.65 -11.78
C LEU A 5 31.86 13.03 -12.27
N ASP A 6 31.75 13.83 -13.33
CA ASP A 6 30.48 14.40 -13.83
C ASP A 6 29.62 13.45 -14.71
N ARG A 7 29.96 12.16 -14.83
CA ARG A 7 29.25 11.23 -15.75
C ARG A 7 28.66 9.99 -15.09
N ILE A 8 28.47 9.99 -13.77
CA ILE A 8 27.64 8.96 -13.15
C ILE A 8 26.18 9.39 -13.33
N LYS A 9 25.57 9.03 -14.47
CA LYS A 9 24.11 9.14 -14.62
C LYS A 9 23.49 8.33 -13.47
N PRO A 10 22.61 8.91 -12.64
CA PRO A 10 21.84 8.09 -11.71
C PRO A 10 21.05 7.09 -12.56
N ASP A 11 21.15 5.82 -12.21
CA ASP A 11 20.40 4.76 -12.86
C ASP A 11 18.91 4.90 -12.43
N LEU A 12 18.20 5.76 -13.16
CA LEU A 12 16.79 6.06 -12.93
C LEU A 12 15.89 4.90 -13.37
N ASP A 13 16.38 4.04 -14.27
CA ASP A 13 15.66 2.89 -14.81
C ASP A 13 15.45 1.85 -13.72
N THR A 14 16.53 1.49 -13.01
CA THR A 14 16.46 0.54 -11.89
C THR A 14 15.52 0.99 -10.77
N LYS A 15 15.47 2.28 -10.44
CA LYS A 15 14.54 2.80 -9.41
C LYS A 15 13.08 2.66 -9.84
N ARG A 16 12.80 3.00 -11.11
CA ARG A 16 11.46 2.90 -11.69
C ARG A 16 10.99 1.45 -11.74
N ASP A 17 11.86 0.53 -12.13
CA ASP A 17 11.53 -0.90 -12.22
C ASP A 17 11.23 -1.50 -10.84
N ILE A 18 11.98 -1.11 -9.82
CA ILE A 18 11.71 -1.51 -8.43
C ILE A 18 10.33 -1.00 -7.98
N GLU A 19 9.95 0.23 -8.32
CA GLU A 19 8.64 0.78 -7.98
C GLU A 19 7.50 0.10 -8.73
N ILE A 20 7.67 -0.17 -10.03
CA ILE A 20 6.72 -0.92 -10.84
C ILE A 20 6.52 -2.32 -10.27
N TRP A 21 7.62 -3.01 -9.93
CA TRP A 21 7.56 -4.35 -9.35
C TRP A 21 6.86 -4.36 -7.98
N LYS A 22 7.21 -3.42 -7.09
CA LYS A 22 6.51 -3.26 -5.80
C LYS A 22 5.03 -3.03 -5.97
N LYS A 23 4.65 -2.15 -6.90
CA LYS A 23 3.24 -1.86 -7.19
C LYS A 23 2.53 -3.11 -7.72
N LYS A 24 3.16 -3.86 -8.62
CA LYS A 24 2.63 -5.13 -9.13
C LYS A 24 2.39 -6.15 -8.01
N ILE A 25 3.42 -6.43 -7.21
CA ILE A 25 3.33 -7.37 -6.07
C ILE A 25 2.24 -6.94 -5.08
N TYR A 26 2.15 -5.63 -4.80
CA TYR A 26 1.13 -5.09 -3.90
C TYR A 26 -0.29 -5.29 -4.46
N HIS A 27 -0.50 -5.02 -5.74
CA HIS A 27 -1.80 -5.24 -6.39
C HIS A 27 -2.17 -6.72 -6.43
N ASP A 28 -1.24 -7.59 -6.82
CA ASP A 28 -1.46 -9.03 -6.92
C ASP A 28 -1.82 -9.62 -5.55
N ASN A 29 -1.10 -9.23 -4.49
CA ASN A 29 -1.36 -9.70 -3.12
C ASN A 29 -2.68 -9.17 -2.53
N LYS A 30 -3.13 -7.98 -2.96
CA LYS A 30 -4.41 -7.39 -2.50
C LYS A 30 -5.63 -7.86 -3.30
N ASN A 31 -5.44 -8.51 -4.45
CA ASN A 31 -6.54 -8.94 -5.30
C ASN A 31 -7.15 -10.29 -4.86
N LYS A 32 -7.37 -10.47 -3.54
CA LYS A 32 -8.10 -11.63 -3.05
C LYS A 32 -9.57 -11.48 -3.43
N SER A 33 -10.17 -12.53 -3.99
CA SER A 33 -11.61 -12.57 -4.25
C SER A 33 -12.37 -12.43 -2.93
N ARG A 34 -13.30 -11.48 -2.88
CA ARG A 34 -14.18 -11.27 -1.73
C ARG A 34 -15.53 -11.87 -2.03
N GLU A 35 -15.92 -12.82 -1.20
CA GLU A 35 -17.20 -13.52 -1.28
C GLU A 35 -18.03 -13.24 -0.03
N PHE A 36 -19.32 -13.01 -0.23
CA PHE A 36 -20.29 -12.72 0.82
C PHE A 36 -21.51 -13.61 0.68
N ARG A 37 -22.10 -13.99 1.80
CA ARG A 37 -23.34 -14.77 1.84
C ARG A 37 -24.55 -13.85 1.88
N ILE A 38 -25.66 -14.31 1.31
CA ILE A 38 -26.96 -13.62 1.45
C ILE A 38 -27.33 -13.59 2.94
N GLY A 39 -27.75 -12.42 3.42
CA GLY A 39 -28.03 -12.16 4.83
C GLY A 39 -26.79 -11.78 5.68
N GLU A 40 -25.59 -11.75 5.11
CA GLU A 40 -24.37 -11.38 5.84
C GLU A 40 -24.31 -9.87 6.11
N GLU A 41 -23.91 -9.49 7.33
CA GLU A 41 -23.68 -8.10 7.70
C GLU A 41 -22.31 -7.62 7.20
N VAL A 42 -22.34 -6.53 6.44
CA VAL A 42 -21.16 -5.95 5.81
C VAL A 42 -21.07 -4.45 6.07
N TRP A 43 -19.86 -3.92 5.95
CA TRP A 43 -19.58 -2.50 5.88
C TRP A 43 -19.44 -2.10 4.41
N ILE A 44 -20.15 -1.06 3.99
CA ILE A 44 -20.17 -0.54 2.63
C ILE A 44 -19.53 0.84 2.62
N GLU A 45 -18.59 1.06 1.71
CA GLU A 45 -17.97 2.36 1.53
C GLU A 45 -18.96 3.38 0.94
N ASN A 46 -19.09 4.54 1.60
CA ASN A 46 -19.83 5.69 1.10
C ASN A 46 -18.96 6.48 0.12
N GLU A 47 -19.44 6.64 -1.11
CA GLU A 47 -18.74 7.37 -2.17
C GLU A 47 -18.60 8.87 -1.87
N LEU A 48 -19.54 9.43 -1.09
CA LEU A 48 -19.56 10.87 -0.80
C LEU A 48 -18.64 11.23 0.38
N ASN A 49 -18.70 10.43 1.44
CA ASN A 49 -18.09 10.81 2.73
C ASN A 49 -16.85 9.97 3.09
N ARG A 50 -16.49 8.93 2.31
CA ARG A 50 -15.49 7.90 2.67
C ARG A 50 -15.76 7.21 4.02
N GLU A 51 -16.98 7.32 4.51
CA GLU A 51 -17.45 6.66 5.72
C GLU A 51 -17.93 5.24 5.39
N TRP A 52 -17.84 4.35 6.36
CA TRP A 52 -18.32 2.97 6.25
C TRP A 52 -19.73 2.89 6.82
N ASN A 53 -20.70 2.55 5.98
CA ASN A 53 -22.08 2.36 6.37
C ASN A 53 -22.39 0.89 6.64
N PRO A 54 -23.16 0.59 7.68
CA PRO A 54 -23.62 -0.77 7.93
C PRO A 54 -24.67 -1.18 6.88
N GLY A 55 -24.62 -2.43 6.41
CA GLY A 55 -25.68 -3.00 5.59
C GLY A 55 -25.67 -4.53 5.58
N ILE A 56 -26.63 -5.09 4.86
CA ILE A 56 -26.86 -6.55 4.79
C ILE A 56 -26.93 -6.95 3.31
N ILE A 57 -26.28 -8.06 2.95
CA ILE A 57 -26.39 -8.62 1.59
C ILE A 57 -27.80 -9.16 1.37
N ASP A 58 -28.47 -8.68 0.32
CA ASP A 58 -29.83 -9.11 -0.05
C ASP A 58 -29.81 -10.22 -1.11
N HIS A 59 -29.02 -10.04 -2.17
CA HIS A 59 -28.85 -11.06 -3.22
C HIS A 59 -27.57 -10.82 -4.02
N GLN A 60 -27.11 -11.84 -4.75
CA GLN A 60 -26.01 -11.71 -5.70
C GLN A 60 -26.56 -11.31 -7.08
N THR A 61 -26.07 -10.21 -7.64
CA THR A 61 -26.47 -9.72 -8.98
C THR A 61 -25.50 -10.17 -10.07
N GLY A 62 -24.28 -10.54 -9.69
CA GLY A 62 -23.27 -11.11 -10.58
C GLY A 62 -22.10 -11.66 -9.76
N GLU A 63 -21.11 -12.26 -10.42
CA GLU A 63 -20.00 -12.96 -9.74
C GLU A 63 -19.33 -12.12 -8.63
N LEU A 64 -19.08 -10.84 -8.88
CA LEU A 64 -18.48 -9.90 -7.92
C LEU A 64 -19.41 -8.72 -7.53
N SER A 65 -20.69 -8.80 -7.88
CA SER A 65 -21.67 -7.74 -7.64
C SER A 65 -22.80 -8.23 -6.75
N TYR A 66 -23.07 -7.48 -5.68
CA TYR A 66 -24.10 -7.83 -4.71
C TYR A 66 -25.10 -6.67 -4.57
N GLY A 67 -26.38 -7.03 -4.44
CA GLY A 67 -27.42 -6.13 -3.94
C GLY A 67 -27.33 -6.06 -2.42
N VAL A 68 -27.19 -4.86 -1.88
CA VAL A 68 -27.00 -4.60 -0.45
C VAL A 68 -28.09 -3.66 0.06
N LEU A 69 -28.64 -3.97 1.23
CA LEU A 69 -29.59 -3.13 1.93
C LEU A 69 -28.84 -2.19 2.88
N VAL A 70 -28.88 -0.90 2.61
CA VAL A 70 -28.23 0.15 3.41
C VAL A 70 -29.28 1.18 3.80
N ALA A 71 -29.53 1.34 5.10
CA ALA A 71 -30.55 2.27 5.63
C ALA A 71 -31.93 2.12 4.95
N GLY A 72 -32.35 0.88 4.66
CA GLY A 72 -33.63 0.57 4.00
C GLY A 72 -33.64 0.75 2.47
N GLN A 73 -32.56 1.24 1.86
CA GLN A 73 -32.43 1.34 0.40
C GLN A 73 -31.59 0.19 -0.16
N ARG A 74 -32.09 -0.43 -1.23
CA ARG A 74 -31.34 -1.44 -1.99
C ARG A 74 -30.38 -0.75 -2.97
N LYS A 75 -29.10 -1.06 -2.87
CA LYS A 75 -28.05 -0.53 -3.75
C LYS A 75 -27.18 -1.68 -4.26
N ARG A 76 -26.79 -1.62 -5.53
CA ARG A 76 -25.82 -2.55 -6.11
C ARG A 76 -24.40 -2.07 -5.79
N LYS A 77 -23.57 -2.95 -5.23
CA LYS A 77 -22.16 -2.65 -4.89
C LYS A 77 -21.23 -3.78 -5.31
N HIS A 78 -20.01 -3.41 -5.67
CA HIS A 78 -18.96 -4.38 -6.01
C HIS A 78 -18.38 -5.00 -4.73
N ALA A 79 -17.88 -6.23 -4.80
CA ALA A 79 -17.30 -6.95 -3.66
C ALA A 79 -16.15 -6.18 -2.98
N ASN A 80 -15.32 -5.47 -3.76
CA ASN A 80 -14.21 -4.66 -3.23
C ASN A 80 -14.67 -3.44 -2.42
N GLN A 81 -15.89 -2.94 -2.65
CA GLN A 81 -16.48 -1.82 -1.91
C GLN A 81 -17.11 -2.25 -0.59
N GLN A 82 -17.00 -3.54 -0.25
CA GLN A 82 -17.62 -4.16 0.91
C GLN A 82 -16.54 -4.81 1.78
N ARG A 83 -16.79 -4.84 3.09
CA ARG A 83 -15.95 -5.49 4.10
C ARG A 83 -16.82 -6.28 5.07
N LYS A 84 -16.33 -7.42 5.56
CA LYS A 84 -17.05 -8.20 6.58
C LYS A 84 -17.14 -7.42 7.89
N ARG A 85 -18.30 -7.44 8.55
CA ARG A 85 -18.48 -6.78 9.85
C ARG A 85 -17.75 -7.54 10.98
N ASN A 86 -17.62 -8.85 10.84
CA ASN A 86 -17.13 -9.74 11.89
C ASN A 86 -15.61 -9.83 11.86
N GLY A 87 -14.90 -8.81 12.36
CA GLY A 87 -13.57 -8.88 12.99
C GLY A 87 -12.36 -9.45 12.24
N ALA A 88 -12.54 -10.20 11.15
CA ALA A 88 -11.47 -10.57 10.26
C ALA A 88 -11.15 -9.33 9.44
N MET A 89 -10.31 -8.46 10.02
CA MET A 89 -9.48 -7.58 9.21
C MET A 89 -8.83 -8.48 8.18
N ASP A 90 -9.25 -8.38 6.92
CA ASP A 90 -8.44 -8.79 5.80
C ASP A 90 -7.10 -8.06 6.02
N GLU A 91 -6.07 -8.81 6.43
CA GLU A 91 -4.79 -8.32 6.99
C GLU A 91 -4.07 -7.30 6.09
N SER A 92 -4.56 -7.17 4.87
CA SER A 92 -4.13 -6.25 3.84
C SER A 92 -4.35 -4.75 4.17
N ASN A 93 -4.97 -4.38 5.29
CA ASN A 93 -5.12 -2.97 5.72
C ASN A 93 -4.22 -2.52 6.89
N ARG A 94 -3.34 -3.37 7.46
CA ARG A 94 -2.48 -2.98 8.61
C ARG A 94 -1.11 -2.39 8.28
N PHE A 95 -0.76 -2.20 7.01
CA PHE A 95 0.59 -1.78 6.64
C PHE A 95 0.74 -0.32 6.18
N SER A 96 -0.30 0.52 6.24
CA SER A 96 -0.17 1.94 5.85
C SER A 96 0.67 2.80 6.80
N GLU A 97 0.95 2.32 8.02
CA GLU A 97 1.75 3.08 9.01
C GLU A 97 3.24 2.70 9.01
N ASN A 98 3.62 1.54 8.46
CA ASN A 98 5.01 1.07 8.45
C ASN A 98 5.86 1.73 7.33
N ASP A 99 5.24 2.27 6.28
CA ASP A 99 5.96 2.88 5.15
C ASP A 99 6.68 4.18 5.50
N THR A 100 6.17 4.91 6.50
CA THR A 100 6.78 6.16 7.00
C THR A 100 8.03 5.87 7.84
N GLU A 101 8.00 4.80 8.62
CA GLU A 101 9.09 4.39 9.52
C GLU A 101 10.24 3.76 8.74
N ILE A 102 9.93 2.92 7.73
CA ILE A 102 10.94 2.34 6.82
C ILE A 102 11.67 3.44 6.03
N ARG A 103 10.97 4.48 5.55
CA ARG A 103 11.60 5.64 4.91
C ARG A 103 12.51 6.44 5.84
N ARG A 104 12.13 6.62 7.11
CA ARG A 104 12.96 7.32 8.11
C ARG A 104 14.23 6.54 8.44
N GLN A 105 14.13 5.23 8.63
CA GLN A 105 15.28 4.39 8.98
C GLN A 105 16.28 4.29 7.83
N GLN A 106 15.82 4.13 6.58
CA GLN A 106 16.70 4.11 5.40
C GLN A 106 17.47 5.44 5.21
N ASN A 107 16.81 6.57 5.46
CA ASN A 107 17.46 7.89 5.36
C ASN A 107 18.49 8.13 6.49
N SER A 108 18.27 7.56 7.68
CA SER A 108 19.23 7.59 8.79
C SER A 108 20.50 6.76 8.49
N THR A 109 20.33 5.53 7.98
CA THR A 109 21.47 4.63 7.67
C THR A 109 22.34 5.16 6.54
N LEU A 110 21.76 5.83 5.53
CA LEU A 110 22.51 6.49 4.46
C LEU A 110 23.34 7.67 4.96
N ASN A 111 22.85 8.40 5.98
CA ASN A 111 23.56 9.51 6.58
C ASN A 111 24.76 9.03 7.43
N GLU A 112 24.60 7.95 8.22
CA GLU A 112 25.69 7.36 8.99
C GLU A 112 26.80 6.76 8.10
N GLN A 113 26.46 6.10 7.00
CA GLN A 113 27.46 5.56 6.07
C GLN A 113 28.24 6.67 5.34
N SER A 114 27.60 7.81 5.08
CA SER A 114 28.25 9.01 4.55
C SER A 114 29.25 9.62 5.55
N LEU A 115 28.88 9.67 6.84
CA LEU A 115 29.74 10.17 7.93
C LEU A 115 30.93 9.23 8.24
N ARG A 116 30.75 7.91 8.14
CA ARG A 116 31.85 6.92 8.29
C ARG A 116 32.84 6.98 7.12
N ARG A 117 32.37 7.25 5.90
CA ARG A 117 33.23 7.41 4.71
C ARG A 117 34.02 8.72 4.72
N SER A 118 33.48 9.79 5.31
CA SER A 118 34.16 11.10 5.41
C SER A 118 35.22 11.15 6.52
N THR A 119 35.03 10.41 7.63
CA THR A 119 35.99 10.33 8.73
C THR A 119 37.19 9.43 8.41
N CYS A 120 37.01 8.38 7.60
CA CYS A 120 38.10 7.51 7.17
C CYS A 120 39.08 8.20 6.18
N ARG A 121 38.64 9.25 5.46
CA ARG A 121 39.52 10.05 4.58
C ARG A 121 40.47 11.00 5.33
N ARG A 122 40.28 11.25 6.63
CA ARG A 122 41.11 12.23 7.37
C ARG A 122 42.40 11.67 7.99
N TYR A 123 42.63 10.36 7.97
CA TYR A 123 43.80 9.74 8.63
C TYR A 123 44.84 9.12 7.66
N THR A 124 44.93 9.59 6.42
CA THR A 124 45.93 9.10 5.46
C THR A 124 46.78 10.21 4.84
N LEU A 125 47.01 11.29 5.58
CA LEU A 125 47.89 12.39 5.15
C LEU A 125 48.78 12.87 6.29
N GLU A 126 49.53 11.96 6.91
CA GLU A 126 50.75 12.30 7.66
C GLU A 126 51.82 11.23 7.38
N LYS A 127 52.74 11.55 6.47
CA LYS A 127 54.20 11.31 6.54
C LYS A 127 54.88 11.78 5.27
#